data_AF-A0A7M2WWR7-F1
#
_entry.id   AF-A0A7M2WWR7-F1
#
_cell.length_a   1.000
_cell.length_b   1.000
_cell.length_c   1.000
_cell.angle_alpha   90.00
_cell.angle_beta   90.00
_cell.angle_gamma   90.00
#
_symmetry.space_group_name_H-M   'P 1'
#
loop_
_entity.id
_entity.type
_entity.pdbx_description
1 polymer ?
#
loop_
_entity_poly.entity_id
_entity_poly.type
_entity_poly.pdbx_seq_one_letter_code
_entity_poly.pdbx_strand_id
1 'polypeptide(L)'
;MSIRTGWPWGYDKQWLCAAGGTAMANLDFFAIRPDLEQLFAFLFAETDFQVFESYSEFGQPIRQFASFEDLCAAFDVGHDKHGNGTAALLQLWSPSVRRKQEIERISLDPTKCDGFTFRFRISGLGLVQLYLGGIHDRVIIKSHYGHFSERGAARWGDVSSVDWNALSKLSGKVQRHIRRKLGVAKVPGRPVLPGAYKLHTEGFELKEADQTPWAYAGATAGST
;
A
#
# COMPACT_ATOMS: atom_id res chain seq x y z
N MET A 1 -35.13 1.89 15.59
CA MET A 1 -34.30 1.67 14.39
C MET A 1 -32.84 1.87 14.78
N SER A 2 -32.12 0.77 15.01
CA SER A 2 -30.74 0.78 15.48
C SER A 2 -29.80 0.88 14.28
N ILE A 3 -29.12 2.02 14.14
CA ILE A 3 -28.07 2.21 13.14
C ILE A 3 -26.84 1.49 13.68
N ARG A 4 -26.42 0.41 13.01
CA ARG A 4 -25.13 -0.25 13.26
C ARG A 4 -23.99 0.70 12.84
N THR A 5 -23.65 1.64 13.71
CA THR A 5 -22.40 2.39 13.63
C THR A 5 -21.29 1.52 14.19
N GLY A 6 -20.57 0.82 13.31
CA GLY A 6 -19.44 -0.01 13.70
C GLY A 6 -18.72 -0.57 12.49
N TRP A 7 -17.92 0.27 11.82
CA TRP A 7 -16.88 -0.20 10.90
C TRP A 7 -15.56 -0.32 11.69
N PRO A 8 -14.88 -1.48 11.69
CA PRO A 8 -13.73 -1.75 12.53
C PRO A 8 -12.45 -1.48 11.74
N TRP A 9 -11.98 -0.25 11.71
CA TRP A 9 -10.56 0.00 11.44
C TRP A 9 -9.98 0.79 12.62
N GLY A 10 -10.22 0.26 13.82
CA GLY A 10 -9.20 0.33 14.86
C GLY A 10 -8.06 -0.59 14.43
N TYR A 11 -6.82 -0.13 14.58
CA TYR A 11 -5.62 -0.96 14.39
C TYR A 11 -5.62 -2.10 15.42
N ASP A 12 -6.38 -3.15 15.16
CA ASP A 12 -6.39 -4.34 15.98
C ASP A 12 -5.50 -5.42 15.34
N LYS A 13 -4.61 -5.96 16.15
CA LYS A 13 -3.47 -6.83 15.79
C LYS A 13 -3.88 -8.23 15.30
N GLN A 14 -5.07 -8.39 14.73
CA GLN A 14 -5.63 -9.68 14.31
C GLN A 14 -5.31 -10.06 12.85
N TRP A 15 -4.49 -9.27 12.16
CA TRP A 15 -4.16 -9.45 10.73
C TRP A 15 -3.16 -10.58 10.42
N LEU A 16 -2.59 -11.26 11.43
CA LEU A 16 -1.47 -12.20 11.24
C LEU A 16 -1.78 -13.68 11.45
N CYS A 17 -2.98 -14.10 11.87
CA CYS A 17 -3.24 -15.52 12.14
C CYS A 17 -4.63 -15.96 11.68
N ALA A 18 -4.74 -16.33 10.41
CA ALA A 18 -5.74 -17.30 9.98
C ALA A 18 -5.09 -18.24 8.94
N ALA A 19 -4.48 -19.31 9.44
CA ALA A 19 -4.13 -20.47 8.63
C ALA A 19 -5.40 -21.01 7.96
N GLY A 20 -5.37 -21.16 6.63
CA GLY A 20 -6.47 -21.70 5.81
C GLY A 20 -7.26 -20.67 5.00
N GLY A 21 -6.60 -19.69 4.36
CA GLY A 21 -7.26 -18.59 3.67
C GLY A 21 -6.96 -18.53 2.17
N THR A 22 -7.99 -18.55 1.32
CA THR A 22 -7.90 -18.13 -0.08
C THR A 22 -7.26 -16.76 -0.20
N ALA A 23 -6.14 -16.72 -0.91
CA ALA A 23 -5.18 -15.65 -0.93
C ALA A 23 -5.81 -14.30 -1.31
N MET A 24 -5.57 -13.29 -0.47
CA MET A 24 -5.38 -11.92 -0.96
C MET A 24 -4.12 -11.91 -1.83
N ALA A 25 -4.14 -11.22 -2.96
CA ALA A 25 -2.96 -11.11 -3.81
C ALA A 25 -2.03 -10.06 -3.22
N ASN A 26 -1.17 -10.50 -2.29
CA ASN A 26 -0.30 -9.61 -1.52
C ASN A 26 1.16 -9.74 -1.96
N LEU A 27 1.86 -8.61 -1.92
CA LEU A 27 3.27 -8.49 -2.19
C LEU A 27 3.86 -7.43 -1.24
N ASP A 28 4.64 -7.91 -0.29
CA ASP A 28 5.54 -7.05 0.47
C ASP A 28 6.89 -6.96 -0.25
N PHE A 29 7.51 -5.79 -0.24
CA PHE A 29 8.82 -5.55 -0.87
C PHE A 29 9.59 -4.45 -0.16
N PHE A 30 10.92 -4.46 -0.31
CA PHE A 30 11.80 -3.42 0.21
C PHE A 30 12.21 -2.47 -0.91
N ALA A 31 11.97 -1.18 -0.69
CA ALA A 31 12.21 -0.12 -1.65
C ALA A 31 12.59 1.16 -0.91
N ILE A 32 13.42 1.99 -1.53
CA ILE A 32 13.68 3.37 -1.11
C ILE A 32 13.27 4.35 -2.22
N ARG A 33 13.44 5.65 -2.02
CA ARG A 33 12.93 6.69 -2.93
C ARG A 33 13.22 6.45 -4.42
N PRO A 34 14.46 6.17 -4.88
CA PRO A 34 14.71 5.88 -6.30
C PRO A 34 13.99 4.63 -6.85
N ASP A 35 13.72 3.65 -5.99
CA ASP A 35 12.97 2.44 -6.38
C ASP A 35 11.47 2.76 -6.51
N LEU A 36 10.95 3.58 -5.59
CA LEU A 36 9.57 4.02 -5.59
C LEU A 36 9.28 4.92 -6.80
N GLU A 37 10.19 5.82 -7.16
CA GLU A 37 10.10 6.65 -8.36
C GLU A 37 9.92 5.79 -9.63
N GLN A 38 10.74 4.74 -9.78
CA GLN A 38 10.63 3.80 -10.90
C GLN A 38 9.30 3.03 -10.90
N LEU A 39 8.82 2.61 -9.71
CA LEU A 39 7.52 1.97 -9.58
C LEU A 39 6.37 2.91 -10.00
N PHE A 40 6.39 4.18 -9.57
CA PHE A 40 5.37 5.14 -9.93
C PHE A 40 5.43 5.54 -11.40
N ALA A 41 6.63 5.71 -11.96
CA ALA A 41 6.80 5.91 -13.40
C ALA A 41 6.14 4.78 -14.20
N PHE A 42 6.34 3.52 -13.78
CA PHE A 42 5.65 2.38 -14.36
C PHE A 42 4.13 2.45 -14.17
N LEU A 43 3.63 2.72 -12.94
CA LEU A 43 2.19 2.81 -12.69
C LEU A 43 1.52 3.84 -13.59
N PHE A 44 2.06 5.05 -13.70
CA PHE A 44 1.48 6.13 -14.49
C PHE A 44 1.60 5.91 -16.00
N ALA A 45 2.69 5.29 -16.48
CA ALA A 45 2.90 5.08 -17.91
C ALA A 45 2.24 3.82 -18.46
N GLU A 46 2.19 2.74 -17.66
CA GLU A 46 1.89 1.39 -18.15
C GLU A 46 0.57 0.83 -17.61
N THR A 47 -0.13 1.56 -16.78
CA THR A 47 -1.42 1.14 -16.21
C THR A 47 -2.44 2.26 -16.30
N ASP A 48 -3.70 1.92 -16.07
CA ASP A 48 -4.77 2.90 -15.92
C ASP A 48 -5.10 3.17 -14.44
N PHE A 49 -4.21 2.81 -13.52
CA PHE A 49 -4.38 3.13 -12.11
C PHE A 49 -4.31 4.65 -11.91
N GLN A 50 -5.30 5.16 -11.20
CA GLN A 50 -5.29 6.46 -10.57
C GLN A 50 -4.91 6.29 -9.10
N VAL A 51 -3.98 7.12 -8.64
CA VAL A 51 -3.39 7.02 -7.30
C VAL A 51 -4.05 8.05 -6.39
N PHE A 52 -4.63 7.59 -5.29
CA PHE A 52 -5.22 8.45 -4.27
C PHE A 52 -4.54 8.21 -2.93
N GLU A 53 -4.58 9.20 -2.05
CA GLU A 53 -4.36 8.91 -0.63
C GLU A 53 -5.50 8.01 -0.11
N SER A 54 -5.20 7.13 0.84
CA SER A 54 -6.19 6.24 1.43
C SER A 54 -7.22 7.02 2.25
N TYR A 55 -6.74 8.07 2.93
CA TYR A 55 -7.56 9.00 3.69
C TYR A 55 -7.01 10.41 3.56
N SER A 56 -7.89 11.39 3.49
CA SER A 56 -7.50 12.80 3.46
C SER A 56 -6.98 13.30 4.80
N GLU A 57 -6.25 14.41 4.75
CA GLU A 57 -6.10 15.28 5.91
C GLU A 57 -7.48 15.69 6.45
N PHE A 58 -7.54 15.98 7.76
CA PHE A 58 -8.80 16.33 8.40
C PHE A 58 -9.39 17.60 7.79
N GLY A 59 -10.69 17.56 7.50
CA GLY A 59 -11.41 18.67 6.87
C GLY A 59 -11.10 18.91 5.38
N GLN A 60 -10.11 18.24 4.80
CA GLN A 60 -9.64 18.48 3.44
C GLN A 60 -10.22 17.47 2.44
N PRO A 61 -10.40 17.83 1.15
CA PRO A 61 -10.75 16.87 0.12
C PRO A 61 -9.64 15.82 -0.07
N ILE A 62 -10.02 14.66 -0.60
CA ILE A 62 -9.07 13.60 -0.93
C ILE A 62 -8.20 14.00 -2.12
N ARG A 63 -6.88 13.78 -2.02
CA ARG A 63 -5.93 14.05 -3.09
C ARG A 63 -5.82 12.88 -4.06
N GLN A 64 -5.77 13.22 -5.34
CA GLN A 64 -5.32 12.36 -6.42
C GLN A 64 -3.93 12.81 -6.86
N PHE A 65 -3.05 11.86 -7.17
CA PHE A 65 -1.71 12.13 -7.64
C PHE A 65 -1.59 11.73 -9.11
N ALA A 66 -1.06 12.63 -9.94
CA ALA A 66 -0.85 12.40 -11.37
C ALA A 66 0.63 12.14 -11.71
N SER A 67 1.53 12.41 -10.77
CA SER A 67 2.98 12.25 -10.93
C SER A 67 3.66 11.84 -9.61
N PHE A 68 4.93 11.45 -9.69
CA PHE A 68 5.74 11.16 -8.50
C PHE A 68 6.10 12.45 -7.74
N GLU A 69 6.23 13.56 -8.47
CA GLU A 69 6.43 14.91 -7.94
C GLU A 69 5.24 15.36 -7.08
N ASP A 70 4.00 15.10 -7.53
CA ASP A 70 2.80 15.40 -6.74
C ASP A 70 2.80 14.62 -5.41
N LEU A 71 3.22 13.36 -5.45
CA LEU A 71 3.37 12.53 -4.24
C LEU A 71 4.45 13.10 -3.31
N CYS A 72 5.60 13.50 -3.85
CA CYS A 72 6.69 14.09 -3.09
C CYS A 72 6.34 15.48 -2.51
N ALA A 73 5.42 16.21 -3.15
CA ALA A 73 4.89 17.46 -2.61
C ALA A 73 3.95 17.24 -1.41
N ALA A 74 3.32 16.06 -1.33
CA ALA A 74 2.37 15.70 -0.28
C ALA A 74 2.97 14.87 0.87
N PHE A 75 4.00 14.07 0.58
CA PHE A 75 4.61 13.13 1.52
C PHE A 75 6.14 13.15 1.40
N ASP A 76 6.84 12.84 2.48
CA ASP A 76 8.29 12.63 2.46
C ASP A 76 8.65 11.23 1.92
N VAL A 77 8.40 11.03 0.63
CA VAL A 77 8.48 9.70 -0.01
C VAL A 77 9.89 9.12 0.11
N GLY A 78 9.97 7.90 0.65
CA GLY A 78 11.21 7.17 0.91
C GLY A 78 11.73 7.30 2.33
N HIS A 79 11.12 8.14 3.17
CA HIS A 79 11.37 8.23 4.59
C HIS A 79 10.14 7.82 5.38
N ASP A 80 10.30 6.87 6.31
CA ASP A 80 9.22 6.43 7.20
C ASP A 80 9.46 7.01 8.59
N LYS A 81 8.87 8.17 8.86
CA LYS A 81 9.03 8.88 10.14
C LYS A 81 8.69 8.02 11.36
N HIS A 82 7.79 7.06 11.23
CA HIS A 82 7.29 6.25 12.34
C HIS A 82 7.79 4.80 12.33
N GLY A 83 8.54 4.41 11.29
CA GLY A 83 9.13 3.09 11.19
C GLY A 83 8.10 1.96 11.12
N ASN A 84 6.89 2.19 10.61
CA ASN A 84 5.76 1.26 10.73
C ASN A 84 5.14 0.84 9.38
N GLY A 85 5.75 1.23 8.26
CA GLY A 85 5.34 0.90 6.91
C GLY A 85 4.20 1.79 6.42
N THR A 86 4.03 2.98 7.01
CA THR A 86 2.93 3.90 6.69
C THR A 86 3.42 5.30 6.31
N ALA A 87 4.58 5.41 5.65
CA ALA A 87 5.12 6.70 5.20
C ALA A 87 4.16 7.43 4.25
N ALA A 88 3.49 6.66 3.38
CA ALA A 88 2.32 7.10 2.63
C ALA A 88 1.34 5.95 2.50
N LEU A 89 0.07 6.17 2.84
CA LEU A 89 -1.00 5.19 2.67
C LEU A 89 -1.78 5.54 1.41
N LEU A 90 -1.60 4.77 0.34
CA LEU A 90 -2.23 5.03 -0.95
C LEU A 90 -3.23 3.93 -1.32
N GLN A 91 -4.19 4.30 -2.15
CA GLN A 91 -5.14 3.41 -2.79
C GLN A 91 -5.11 3.65 -4.29
N LEU A 92 -5.01 2.56 -5.05
CA LEU A 92 -5.07 2.57 -6.50
C LEU A 92 -6.47 2.16 -6.93
N TRP A 93 -7.06 2.98 -7.78
CA TRP A 93 -8.33 2.72 -8.43
C TRP A 93 -8.14 2.68 -9.94
N SER A 94 -8.82 1.77 -10.65
CA SER A 94 -8.74 1.68 -12.11
C SER A 94 -10.16 1.72 -12.70
N PRO A 95 -10.40 2.57 -13.72
CA PRO A 95 -11.68 2.60 -14.43
C PRO A 95 -11.94 1.30 -15.19
N SER A 96 -10.91 0.54 -15.59
CA SER A 96 -11.08 -0.79 -16.19
C SER A 96 -11.55 -1.84 -15.20
N VAL A 97 -11.32 -1.64 -13.90
CA VAL A 97 -11.75 -2.55 -12.83
C VAL A 97 -13.15 -2.19 -12.33
N ARG A 98 -13.44 -0.90 -12.16
CA ARG A 98 -14.73 -0.42 -11.64
C ARG A 98 -15.07 0.92 -12.25
N ARG A 99 -16.27 1.04 -12.82
CA ARG A 99 -16.66 2.23 -13.61
C ARG A 99 -16.73 3.53 -12.83
N LYS A 100 -17.03 3.47 -11.53
CA LYS A 100 -17.21 4.66 -10.69
C LYS A 100 -16.35 4.57 -9.45
N GLN A 101 -15.61 5.64 -9.18
CA GLN A 101 -14.92 5.86 -7.93
C GLN A 101 -15.88 6.37 -6.87
N GLU A 102 -15.71 5.90 -5.64
CA GLU A 102 -16.47 6.36 -4.48
C GLU A 102 -15.54 7.04 -3.49
N ILE A 103 -15.93 8.23 -3.04
CA ILE A 103 -15.24 8.99 -1.99
C ILE A 103 -16.27 9.19 -0.88
N GLU A 104 -15.94 8.71 0.31
CA GLU A 104 -16.80 8.71 1.47
C GLU A 104 -16.31 9.74 2.49
N ARG A 105 -17.23 10.53 3.03
CA ARG A 105 -16.99 11.39 4.19
C ARG A 105 -17.17 10.58 5.47
N ILE A 106 -16.13 10.51 6.28
CA ILE A 106 -16.13 9.86 7.59
C ILE A 106 -16.28 10.94 8.66
N SER A 107 -17.22 10.75 9.58
CA SER A 107 -17.36 11.57 10.78
C SER A 107 -16.24 11.26 11.79
N LEU A 108 -15.67 12.30 12.37
CA LEU A 108 -14.64 12.22 13.40
C LEU A 108 -15.17 12.67 14.75
N ASP A 109 -14.56 12.14 15.81
CA ASP A 109 -14.75 12.65 17.16
C ASP A 109 -13.82 13.86 17.35
N PRO A 110 -14.34 15.10 17.44
CA PRO A 110 -13.52 16.30 17.52
C PRO A 110 -12.64 16.34 18.77
N THR A 111 -12.97 15.59 19.83
CA THR A 111 -12.16 15.52 21.05
C THR A 111 -10.85 14.74 20.85
N LYS A 112 -10.76 13.95 19.79
CA LYS A 112 -9.60 13.11 19.43
C LYS A 112 -8.89 13.57 18.16
N CYS A 113 -9.39 14.62 17.52
CA CYS A 113 -8.96 15.06 16.21
C CYS A 113 -8.85 16.59 16.17
N ASP A 114 -8.37 17.22 17.23
CA ASP A 114 -8.10 18.67 17.30
C ASP A 114 -9.25 19.56 16.80
N GLY A 115 -10.49 19.18 17.15
CA GLY A 115 -11.70 19.93 16.76
C GLY A 115 -12.25 19.59 15.36
N PHE A 116 -11.54 18.81 14.55
CA PHE A 116 -12.05 18.39 13.25
C PHE A 116 -13.18 17.37 13.39
N THR A 117 -14.23 17.54 12.58
CA THR A 117 -15.44 16.70 12.64
C THR A 117 -15.55 15.71 11.49
N PHE A 118 -14.64 15.76 10.51
CA PHE A 118 -14.67 14.86 9.36
C PHE A 118 -13.32 14.72 8.66
N ARG A 119 -13.19 13.66 7.87
CA ARG A 119 -12.20 13.47 6.81
C ARG A 119 -12.83 12.68 5.67
N PHE A 120 -12.16 12.57 4.53
CA PHE A 120 -12.59 11.71 3.44
C PHE A 120 -11.71 10.46 3.33
N ARG A 121 -12.26 9.40 2.73
CA ARG A 121 -11.52 8.25 2.22
C ARG A 121 -12.02 7.87 0.85
N ILE A 122 -11.18 7.21 0.08
CA ILE A 122 -11.65 6.45 -1.07
C ILE A 122 -12.25 5.13 -0.55
N SER A 123 -13.38 4.72 -1.12
CA SER A 123 -14.15 3.58 -0.65
C SER A 123 -14.55 2.63 -1.78
N GLY A 124 -15.03 1.46 -1.39
CA GLY A 124 -15.55 0.45 -2.29
C GLY A 124 -14.62 -0.73 -2.52
N LEU A 125 -15.15 -1.73 -3.23
CA LEU A 125 -14.42 -2.95 -3.57
C LEU A 125 -13.55 -2.74 -4.83
N GLY A 126 -12.55 -3.61 -5.00
CA GLY A 126 -11.65 -3.57 -6.15
C GLY A 126 -10.52 -2.53 -6.06
N LEU A 127 -10.38 -1.85 -4.91
CA LEU A 127 -9.23 -0.99 -4.61
C LEU A 127 -7.98 -1.82 -4.33
N VAL A 128 -6.83 -1.29 -4.72
CA VAL A 128 -5.51 -1.85 -4.41
C VAL A 128 -4.78 -0.96 -3.43
N GLN A 129 -4.33 -1.55 -2.34
CA GLN A 129 -3.52 -0.89 -1.33
C GLN A 129 -2.08 -0.81 -1.82
N LEU A 130 -1.49 0.40 -1.75
CA LEU A 130 -0.07 0.61 -1.90
C LEU A 130 0.42 1.45 -0.72
N TYR A 131 0.93 0.79 0.31
CA TYR A 131 1.43 1.43 1.51
C TYR A 131 2.95 1.49 1.43
N LEU A 132 3.47 2.70 1.41
CA LEU A 132 4.89 2.94 1.25
C LEU A 132 5.56 2.84 2.61
N GLY A 133 6.56 1.97 2.70
CA GLY A 133 7.58 2.06 3.72
C GLY A 133 8.62 3.11 3.34
N GLY A 134 9.83 2.94 3.83
CA GLY A 134 10.92 3.87 3.60
C GLY A 134 12.04 3.64 4.60
N ILE A 135 12.94 4.61 4.69
CA ILE A 135 14.04 4.58 5.65
C ILE A 135 13.57 5.19 6.96
N HIS A 136 13.76 4.47 8.06
CA HIS A 136 13.68 4.96 9.43
C HIS A 136 15.02 4.69 10.10
N ASP A 137 15.77 5.75 10.42
CA ASP A 137 17.17 5.67 10.88
C ASP A 137 18.03 4.78 9.96
N ARG A 138 18.51 3.63 10.45
CA ARG A 138 19.30 2.65 9.69
C ARG A 138 18.50 1.41 9.28
N VAL A 139 17.17 1.52 9.26
CA VAL A 139 16.24 0.44 8.93
C VAL A 139 15.45 0.81 7.69
N ILE A 140 15.40 -0.11 6.73
CA ILE A 140 14.52 -0.03 5.57
C ILE A 140 13.26 -0.81 5.91
N ILE A 141 12.15 -0.10 5.99
CA ILE A 141 10.83 -0.63 6.34
C ILE A 141 10.13 -1.10 5.07
N LYS A 142 9.52 -2.28 5.12
CA LYS A 142 8.84 -2.86 3.96
C LYS A 142 7.70 -1.95 3.47
N SER A 143 7.51 -1.93 2.16
CA SER A 143 6.27 -1.47 1.52
C SER A 143 5.31 -2.64 1.35
N HIS A 144 4.02 -2.34 1.24
CA HIS A 144 2.95 -3.30 1.03
C HIS A 144 2.16 -2.97 -0.23
N TYR A 145 1.94 -3.98 -1.07
CA TYR A 145 1.03 -3.92 -2.20
C TYR A 145 0.02 -5.07 -2.07
N GLY A 146 -1.27 -4.80 -2.10
CA GLY A 146 -2.27 -5.84 -1.88
C GLY A 146 -3.69 -5.44 -2.21
N HIS A 147 -4.55 -6.43 -2.42
CA HIS A 147 -5.99 -6.22 -2.54
C HIS A 147 -6.76 -7.47 -2.13
N PHE A 148 -8.05 -7.28 -1.83
CA PHE A 148 -8.95 -8.41 -1.64
C PHE A 148 -9.12 -9.22 -2.92
N SER A 149 -9.17 -10.54 -2.78
CA SER A 149 -9.76 -11.40 -3.81
C SER A 149 -11.28 -11.24 -3.82
N GLU A 150 -11.94 -11.66 -4.90
CA GLU A 150 -13.40 -11.67 -4.98
C GLU A 150 -14.05 -12.36 -3.77
N ARG A 151 -13.52 -13.54 -3.39
CA ARG A 151 -14.00 -14.28 -2.21
C ARG A 151 -13.79 -13.51 -0.91
N GLY A 152 -12.70 -12.75 -0.79
CA GLY A 152 -12.45 -11.90 0.37
C GLY A 152 -13.41 -10.72 0.42
N ALA A 153 -13.65 -10.09 -0.74
CA ALA A 153 -14.51 -8.94 -0.91
C ALA A 153 -16.00 -9.25 -0.69
N ALA A 154 -16.46 -10.47 -1.04
CA ALA A 154 -17.83 -10.93 -0.84
C ALA A 154 -18.29 -10.90 0.63
N ARG A 155 -17.36 -10.84 1.59
CA ARG A 155 -17.68 -10.67 3.02
C ARG A 155 -18.11 -9.25 3.38
N TRP A 156 -17.85 -8.29 2.51
CA TRP A 156 -17.97 -6.85 2.79
C TRP A 156 -19.01 -6.15 1.93
N GLY A 157 -19.53 -6.79 0.88
CA GLY A 157 -20.57 -6.22 0.04
C GLY A 157 -20.77 -6.97 -1.27
N ASP A 158 -21.54 -6.34 -2.16
CA ASP A 158 -21.80 -6.86 -3.49
C ASP A 158 -20.58 -6.73 -4.41
N VAL A 159 -20.05 -7.88 -4.82
CA VAL A 159 -18.87 -8.00 -5.68
C VAL A 159 -19.16 -7.83 -7.16
N SER A 160 -20.44 -7.76 -7.55
CA SER A 160 -20.87 -7.70 -8.97
C SER A 160 -20.40 -6.44 -9.70
N SER A 161 -20.13 -5.37 -8.97
CA SER A 161 -19.70 -4.08 -9.54
C SER A 161 -18.22 -4.01 -9.92
N VAL A 162 -17.44 -5.05 -9.64
CA VAL A 162 -15.99 -5.11 -9.87
C VAL A 162 -15.66 -6.15 -10.94
N ASP A 163 -14.89 -5.76 -11.95
CA ASP A 163 -14.27 -6.70 -12.88
C ASP A 163 -13.03 -7.34 -12.24
N TRP A 164 -13.23 -8.48 -11.57
CA TRP A 164 -12.17 -9.21 -10.88
C TRP A 164 -11.09 -9.79 -11.80
N ASN A 165 -11.44 -10.06 -13.06
CA ASN A 165 -10.49 -10.53 -14.06
C ASN A 165 -9.57 -9.39 -14.51
N ALA A 166 -10.14 -8.21 -14.77
CA ALA A 166 -9.37 -7.00 -15.03
C ALA A 166 -8.44 -6.67 -13.85
N LEU A 167 -8.97 -6.71 -12.61
CA LEU A 167 -8.16 -6.45 -11.40
C LEU A 167 -7.01 -7.44 -11.27
N SER A 168 -7.28 -8.74 -11.47
CA SER A 168 -6.25 -9.78 -11.35
C SER A 168 -5.15 -9.62 -12.39
N LYS A 169 -5.49 -9.27 -13.63
CA LYS A 169 -4.51 -9.00 -14.70
C LYS A 169 -3.68 -7.76 -14.41
N LEU A 170 -4.33 -6.67 -14.03
CA LEU A 170 -3.67 -5.40 -13.75
C LEU A 170 -2.73 -5.53 -12.55
N SER A 171 -3.23 -6.12 -11.46
CA SER A 171 -2.45 -6.41 -10.26
C SER A 171 -1.29 -7.37 -10.54
N GLY A 172 -1.51 -8.40 -11.35
CA GLY A 172 -0.46 -9.31 -11.81
C GLY A 172 0.63 -8.60 -12.61
N LYS A 173 0.29 -7.61 -13.45
CA LYS A 173 1.25 -6.79 -14.21
C LYS A 173 2.17 -6.03 -13.25
N VAL A 174 1.61 -5.33 -12.26
CA VAL A 174 2.38 -4.59 -11.23
C VAL A 174 3.25 -5.52 -10.40
N GLN A 175 2.68 -6.61 -9.88
CA GLN A 175 3.43 -7.57 -9.08
C GLN A 175 4.59 -8.21 -9.85
N ARG A 176 4.39 -8.52 -11.15
CA ARG A 176 5.46 -9.00 -12.03
C ARG A 176 6.52 -7.94 -12.21
N HIS A 177 6.15 -6.68 -12.41
CA HIS A 177 7.10 -5.57 -12.55
C HIS A 177 7.98 -5.44 -11.30
N ILE A 178 7.38 -5.40 -10.10
CA ILE A 178 8.11 -5.34 -8.83
C ILE A 178 9.03 -6.56 -8.67
N ARG A 179 8.51 -7.79 -8.86
CA ARG A 179 9.28 -9.02 -8.59
C ARG A 179 10.37 -9.32 -9.63
N ARG A 180 10.16 -8.98 -10.90
CA ARG A 180 10.98 -9.48 -12.03
C ARG A 180 11.69 -8.39 -12.81
N LYS A 181 11.24 -7.14 -12.72
CA LYS A 181 11.85 -6.03 -13.45
C LYS A 181 12.64 -5.11 -12.53
N LEU A 182 12.09 -4.82 -11.35
CA LEU A 182 12.79 -4.00 -10.35
C LEU A 182 13.60 -4.85 -9.37
N GLY A 183 13.07 -5.99 -8.90
CA GLY A 183 13.73 -6.79 -7.87
C GLY A 183 15.11 -7.32 -8.29
N VAL A 184 16.13 -7.00 -7.50
CA VAL A 184 17.54 -7.47 -7.71
C VAL A 184 17.97 -8.50 -6.69
N ALA A 185 17.27 -8.59 -5.56
CA ALA A 185 17.51 -9.58 -4.53
C ALA A 185 16.19 -9.99 -3.87
N LYS A 186 16.25 -10.98 -2.98
CA LYS A 186 15.10 -11.37 -2.16
C LYS A 186 15.51 -11.76 -0.75
N VAL A 187 14.61 -11.49 0.17
CA VAL A 187 14.51 -12.13 1.49
C VAL A 187 13.25 -13.00 1.51
N PRO A 188 13.01 -13.86 2.54
CA PRO A 188 11.86 -14.76 2.55
C PRO A 188 10.53 -14.08 2.18
N GLY A 189 10.03 -14.42 0.98
CA GLY A 189 8.76 -13.94 0.43
C GLY A 189 8.75 -12.50 -0.11
N ARG A 190 9.87 -11.76 -0.08
CA ARG A 190 9.88 -10.31 -0.34
C ARG A 190 11.02 -9.91 -1.29
N PRO A 191 10.72 -9.30 -2.45
CA PRO A 191 11.73 -8.67 -3.29
C PRO A 191 12.42 -7.53 -2.56
N VAL A 192 13.70 -7.35 -2.86
CA VAL A 192 14.49 -6.19 -2.47
C VAL A 192 14.86 -5.45 -3.76
N LEU A 193 14.45 -4.20 -3.87
CA LEU A 193 14.69 -3.35 -5.05
C LEU A 193 16.10 -2.74 -5.00
N PRO A 194 16.62 -2.20 -6.12
CA PRO A 194 18.04 -1.88 -6.29
C PRO A 194 18.61 -0.93 -5.23
N GLY A 195 17.90 0.16 -4.95
CA GLY A 195 18.29 1.13 -3.95
C GLY A 195 18.29 0.53 -2.53
N ALA A 196 17.24 -0.20 -2.19
CA ALA A 196 17.15 -0.87 -0.89
C ALA A 196 18.26 -1.93 -0.72
N TYR A 197 18.58 -2.68 -1.77
CA TYR A 197 19.64 -3.67 -1.77
C TYR A 197 21.00 -3.01 -1.53
N LYS A 198 21.28 -1.90 -2.23
CA LYS A 198 22.52 -1.14 -2.04
C LYS A 198 22.69 -0.69 -0.58
N LEU A 199 21.68 -0.05 0.01
CA LEU A 199 21.76 0.38 1.41
C LEU A 199 21.90 -0.81 2.38
N HIS A 200 21.25 -1.93 2.09
CA HIS A 200 21.42 -3.15 2.90
C HIS A 200 22.88 -3.64 2.88
N THR A 201 23.54 -3.63 1.73
CA THR A 201 24.98 -3.97 1.64
C THR A 201 25.89 -2.96 2.36
N GLU A 202 25.42 -1.74 2.58
CA GLU A 202 26.07 -0.69 3.38
C GLU A 202 25.71 -0.77 4.89
N GLY A 203 25.04 -1.86 5.30
CA GLY A 203 24.73 -2.17 6.70
C GLY A 203 23.44 -1.55 7.20
N PHE A 204 22.47 -1.26 6.32
CA PHE A 204 21.08 -0.99 6.74
C PHE A 204 20.34 -2.31 6.98
N GLU A 205 19.46 -2.34 7.96
CA GLU A 205 18.62 -3.48 8.26
C GLU A 205 17.37 -3.50 7.36
N LEU A 206 16.85 -4.69 7.04
CA LEU A 206 15.56 -4.87 6.38
C LEU A 206 14.56 -5.40 7.42
N LYS A 207 13.47 -4.68 7.69
CA LYS A 207 12.49 -5.06 8.72
C LYS A 207 11.04 -4.84 8.28
N GLU A 208 10.11 -5.58 8.90
CA GLU A 208 8.68 -5.36 8.69
C GLU A 208 8.20 -4.03 9.27
N ALA A 209 8.70 -3.70 10.46
CA ALA A 209 8.59 -2.43 11.14
C ALA A 209 9.85 -2.25 12.00
N ASP A 210 10.16 -1.03 12.42
CA ASP A 210 11.30 -0.70 13.27
C ASP A 210 11.27 -1.51 14.57
N GLN A 211 10.09 -1.58 15.18
CA GLN A 211 9.83 -2.30 16.44
C GLN A 211 9.88 -3.83 16.30
N THR A 212 10.01 -4.38 15.09
CA THR A 212 10.20 -5.81 14.90
C THR A 212 11.54 -6.23 15.51
N PRO A 213 11.61 -7.22 16.43
CA PRO A 213 12.84 -7.53 17.15
C PRO A 213 13.91 -8.25 16.31
N TRP A 214 13.59 -8.54 15.05
CA TRP A 214 14.47 -9.24 14.12
C TRP A 214 14.54 -8.48 12.80
N ALA A 215 15.65 -8.65 12.10
CA ALA A 215 15.86 -8.17 10.74
C ALA A 215 16.05 -9.36 9.78
N TYR A 216 15.73 -9.17 8.51
CA TYR A 216 16.00 -10.19 7.51
C TYR A 216 17.51 -10.28 7.26
N ALA A 217 18.06 -11.49 7.39
CA ALA A 217 19.45 -11.77 7.04
C ALA A 217 19.59 -12.08 5.54
N GLY A 218 20.70 -11.64 4.95
CA GLY A 218 21.24 -12.16 3.69
C GLY A 218 20.31 -12.03 2.49
N ALA A 219 20.06 -10.80 2.01
CA ALA A 219 19.42 -10.61 0.72
C ALA A 219 20.27 -11.27 -0.39
N THR A 220 19.73 -12.32 -1.01
CA THR A 220 20.43 -13.07 -2.06
C THR A 220 20.13 -12.42 -3.41
N ALA A 221 21.18 -12.15 -4.20
CA ALA A 221 21.02 -11.65 -5.56
C ALA A 221 20.13 -12.61 -6.36
N GLY A 222 19.14 -12.05 -7.05
CA GLY A 222 18.25 -12.82 -7.92
C GLY A 222 19.02 -13.27 -9.16
N SER A 223 18.96 -14.55 -9.50
CA SER A 223 19.33 -15.02 -10.84
C SER A 223 18.37 -14.40 -11.85
N THR A 224 18.91 -13.54 -12.70
CA THR A 224 18.22 -12.88 -13.82
C THR A 224 17.66 -13.88 -14.82
#